data_AF-A0A383AQ79-F1
#
_entry.id   AF-A0A383AQ79-F1
#
_cell.length_a   1.000
_cell.length_b   1.000
_cell.length_c   1.000
_cell.angle_alpha   90.00
_cell.angle_beta   90.00
_cell.angle_gamma   90.00
#
_symmetry.space_group_name_H-M   'P 1'
#
loop_
_entity.id
_entity.type
_entity.pdbx_description
1 polymer ?
#
loop_
_entity_poly.entity_id
_entity_poly.type
_entity_poly.pdbx_seq_one_letter_code
_entity_poly.pdbx_strand_id
1 'polypeptide(L)'
;MKRESMSDWTDIKVSFPEGSGLHPDNAYFVKSRDADGRYLLVASLSEEITLDKIPKLQGIIPNIVPSEKGGSYLTLALEDSSNLDKFQAVCMNLAERTIGLSGEIFVKRTLELLYSWAKFIRPSRSGFSESELVGLLAELYILKNYMLPALGPDLSVKSWIGPEGAKQDFVVENFALEIKAHRSGYSDKVTISSVEQLSPQTDKLFLVKLGISPSESNEGFSLESLEKEMMKEFKI
;
A
#
# COMPACT_ATOMS: atom_id res chain seq x y z
N MET A 1 -2.73 24.66 33.18
CA MET A 1 -3.70 24.89 32.09
C MET A 1 -4.50 23.60 31.93
N LYS A 2 -5.82 23.64 32.18
CA LYS A 2 -6.68 22.44 32.23
C LYS A 2 -6.65 21.75 30.86
N ARG A 3 -6.42 20.43 30.84
CA ARG A 3 -6.78 19.58 29.69
C ARG A 3 -8.30 19.69 29.55
N GLU A 4 -8.78 20.51 28.64
CA GLU A 4 -10.17 20.46 28.21
C GLU A 4 -10.43 19.06 27.68
N SER A 5 -11.57 18.50 28.09
CA SER A 5 -11.90 17.09 27.92
C SER A 5 -11.79 16.67 26.45
N MET A 6 -10.76 15.88 26.15
CA MET A 6 -10.72 15.03 24.96
C MET A 6 -11.98 14.18 24.97
N SER A 7 -12.96 14.57 24.17
CA SER A 7 -14.28 13.96 24.14
C SER A 7 -14.17 12.46 23.87
N ASP A 8 -14.62 11.64 24.82
CA ASP A 8 -14.39 10.19 24.78
C ASP A 8 -15.11 9.61 23.56
N TRP A 9 -14.35 9.05 22.62
CA TRP A 9 -14.93 8.40 21.44
C TRP A 9 -15.60 7.08 21.83
N THR A 10 -15.19 6.48 22.94
CA THR A 10 -15.64 5.14 23.35
C THR A 10 -17.11 5.09 23.78
N ASP A 11 -17.66 6.21 24.25
CA ASP A 11 -19.07 6.33 24.69
C ASP A 11 -20.06 6.58 23.55
N ILE A 12 -19.59 6.70 22.30
CA ILE A 12 -20.45 6.97 21.16
C ILE A 12 -21.27 5.71 20.82
N LYS A 13 -22.60 5.87 20.87
CA LYS A 13 -23.57 4.88 20.40
C LYS A 13 -23.72 4.94 18.89
N VAL A 14 -24.24 3.87 18.30
CA VAL A 14 -24.65 3.86 16.88
C VAL A 14 -25.62 5.02 16.64
N SER A 15 -25.22 5.97 15.82
CA SER A 15 -25.94 7.24 15.65
C SER A 15 -25.89 7.80 14.23
N PHE A 16 -25.16 7.20 13.29
CA PHE A 16 -25.06 7.70 11.92
C PHE A 16 -26.44 7.92 11.27
N PRO A 17 -26.71 9.07 10.61
CA PRO A 17 -25.77 10.16 10.29
C PRO A 17 -25.59 11.23 11.38
N GLU A 18 -26.32 11.13 12.49
CA GLU A 18 -26.17 12.04 13.63
C GLU A 18 -24.92 11.72 14.46
N GLY A 19 -24.55 12.62 15.36
CA GLY A 19 -23.39 12.44 16.21
C GLY A 19 -23.20 13.56 17.23
N SER A 20 -22.11 13.47 17.98
CA SER A 20 -21.69 14.51 18.94
C SER A 20 -20.61 15.39 18.32
N GLY A 21 -20.68 16.71 18.53
CA GLY A 21 -19.67 17.64 18.00
C GLY A 21 -18.24 17.24 18.37
N LEU A 22 -17.31 17.35 17.42
CA LEU A 22 -15.90 17.02 17.66
C LEU A 22 -15.10 18.17 18.28
N HIS A 23 -15.31 19.40 17.79
CA HIS A 23 -14.59 20.60 18.22
C HIS A 23 -15.57 21.78 18.36
N PRO A 24 -15.50 22.59 19.43
CA PRO A 24 -16.50 23.63 19.72
C PRO A 24 -16.64 24.66 18.59
N ASP A 25 -15.54 25.04 17.95
CA ASP A 25 -15.53 26.02 16.84
C ASP A 25 -15.72 25.39 15.45
N ASN A 26 -15.90 24.07 15.36
CA ASN A 26 -16.19 23.39 14.09
C ASN A 26 -17.63 22.87 14.09
N ALA A 27 -18.50 23.58 13.39
CA ALA A 27 -19.93 23.24 13.33
C ALA A 27 -20.27 22.05 12.42
N TYR A 28 -19.32 21.55 11.61
CA TYR A 28 -19.60 20.54 10.59
C TYR A 28 -19.30 19.12 11.07
N PHE A 29 -18.18 18.93 11.77
CA PHE A 29 -17.73 17.59 12.14
C PHE A 29 -18.38 17.08 13.42
N VAL A 30 -19.05 15.95 13.29
CA VAL A 30 -19.55 15.16 14.41
C VAL A 30 -18.87 13.80 14.46
N LYS A 31 -18.64 13.32 15.68
CA LYS A 31 -18.24 11.95 15.96
C LYS A 31 -19.48 11.08 16.01
N SER A 32 -19.47 9.97 15.28
CA SER A 32 -20.61 9.09 15.09
C SER A 32 -20.15 7.63 15.09
N ARG A 33 -21.11 6.71 14.99
CA ARG A 33 -20.87 5.28 14.87
C ARG A 33 -21.89 4.66 13.92
N ASP A 34 -21.45 3.85 12.98
CA ASP A 34 -22.33 3.18 12.03
C ASP A 34 -22.98 1.91 12.63
N ALA A 35 -23.87 1.28 11.86
CA ALA A 35 -24.60 0.08 12.24
C ALA A 35 -23.67 -1.12 12.53
N ASP A 36 -22.49 -1.16 11.90
CA ASP A 36 -21.47 -2.18 12.11
C ASP A 36 -20.59 -1.89 13.35
N GLY A 37 -20.83 -0.76 14.03
CA GLY A 37 -20.10 -0.37 15.23
C GLY A 37 -18.74 0.28 14.95
N ARG A 38 -18.44 0.69 13.71
CA ARG A 38 -17.23 1.44 13.37
C ARG A 38 -17.35 2.90 13.77
N TYR A 39 -16.26 3.45 14.31
CA TYR A 39 -16.19 4.87 14.63
C TYR A 39 -16.10 5.70 13.36
N LEU A 40 -16.92 6.75 13.29
CA LEU A 40 -17.02 7.65 12.15
C LEU A 40 -16.71 9.09 12.56
N LEU A 41 -16.02 9.80 11.67
CA LEU A 41 -16.14 11.26 11.57
C LEU A 41 -17.12 11.60 10.45
N VAL A 42 -18.13 12.40 10.72
CA VAL A 42 -19.18 12.75 9.74
C VAL A 42 -19.26 14.25 9.61
N ALA A 43 -19.30 14.76 8.38
CA ALA A 43 -19.68 16.13 8.07
C ALA A 43 -20.94 16.14 7.19
N SER A 44 -21.93 16.92 7.63
CA SER A 44 -23.18 17.12 6.87
C SER A 44 -23.05 18.33 5.95
N LEU A 45 -23.34 18.15 4.67
CA LEU A 45 -23.23 19.18 3.64
C LEU A 45 -24.61 19.41 3.02
N SER A 46 -24.99 20.67 2.86
CA SER A 46 -26.24 21.05 2.19
C SER A 46 -26.19 20.87 0.66
N GLU A 47 -24.99 20.82 0.10
CA GLU A 47 -24.73 20.66 -1.33
C GLU A 47 -24.55 19.18 -1.68
N GLU A 48 -25.02 18.78 -2.87
CA GLU A 48 -24.65 17.48 -3.45
C GLU A 48 -23.23 17.58 -3.98
N ILE A 49 -22.31 16.84 -3.34
CA ILE A 49 -20.91 16.87 -3.70
C ILE A 49 -20.53 15.55 -4.35
N THR A 50 -20.02 15.62 -5.57
CA THR A 50 -19.34 14.51 -6.25
C THR A 50 -17.84 14.72 -6.17
N LEU A 51 -17.10 13.70 -5.72
CA LEU A 51 -15.63 13.72 -5.72
C LEU A 51 -15.10 12.81 -6.81
N ASP A 52 -14.27 13.37 -7.70
CA ASP A 52 -13.59 12.59 -8.73
C ASP A 52 -12.51 11.66 -8.15
N LYS A 53 -11.93 12.03 -7.00
CA LYS A 53 -10.87 11.26 -6.33
C LYS A 53 -11.00 11.33 -4.82
N ILE A 54 -11.12 10.15 -4.21
CA ILE A 54 -11.08 9.99 -2.76
C ILE A 54 -9.73 9.36 -2.37
N PRO A 55 -8.98 9.95 -1.44
CA PRO A 55 -7.69 9.42 -1.03
C PRO A 55 -7.85 8.10 -0.29
N LYS A 56 -7.11 7.05 -0.70
CA LYS A 56 -7.00 5.81 0.08
C LYS A 56 -5.99 6.00 1.21
N LEU A 57 -6.48 6.01 2.44
CA LEU A 57 -5.69 6.01 3.67
C LEU A 57 -5.84 4.65 4.34
N GLN A 58 -4.74 3.94 4.56
CA GLN A 58 -4.78 2.69 5.30
C GLN A 58 -5.29 2.97 6.73
N GLY A 59 -6.35 2.30 7.15
CA GLY A 59 -6.99 2.47 8.45
C GLY A 59 -8.17 3.46 8.46
N ILE A 60 -8.37 4.28 7.42
CA ILE A 60 -9.49 5.22 7.33
C ILE A 60 -10.15 5.14 5.96
N ILE A 61 -11.45 4.84 5.93
CA ILE A 61 -12.26 4.77 4.71
C ILE A 61 -13.08 6.07 4.56
N PRO A 62 -12.61 7.04 3.77
CA PRO A 62 -13.43 8.17 3.34
C PRO A 62 -14.52 7.74 2.34
N ASN A 63 -15.74 8.22 2.53
CA ASN A 63 -16.85 8.07 1.59
C ASN A 63 -17.65 9.37 1.52
N ILE A 64 -18.32 9.59 0.39
CA ILE A 64 -19.44 10.53 0.32
C ILE A 64 -20.71 9.75 0.04
N VAL A 65 -21.72 9.97 0.86
CA VAL A 65 -23.05 9.35 0.68
C VAL A 65 -24.11 10.45 0.56
N PRO A 66 -25.12 10.31 -0.33
CA PRO A 66 -26.22 11.26 -0.42
C PRO A 66 -27.00 11.36 0.90
N SER A 67 -27.52 12.56 1.20
CA SER A 67 -28.39 12.79 2.35
C SER A 67 -29.87 12.69 1.93
N GLU A 68 -30.69 12.01 2.73
CA GLU A 68 -32.14 11.92 2.51
C GLU A 68 -32.83 13.29 2.56
N LYS A 69 -32.23 14.26 3.24
CA LYS A 69 -32.74 15.65 3.37
C LYS A 69 -32.25 16.57 2.25
N GLY A 70 -31.61 16.01 1.21
CA GLY A 70 -30.83 16.74 0.22
C GLY A 70 -29.40 17.01 0.70
N GLY A 71 -28.47 17.10 -0.25
CA GLY A 71 -27.04 17.28 0.01
C GLY A 71 -26.27 15.97 0.19
N SER A 72 -25.18 16.00 0.95
CA SER A 72 -24.25 14.86 1.08
C SER A 72 -23.60 14.77 2.46
N TYR A 73 -23.25 13.56 2.89
CA TYR A 73 -22.42 13.31 4.06
C TYR A 73 -21.02 12.92 3.62
N LEU A 74 -20.00 13.63 4.10
CA LEU A 74 -18.62 13.15 4.07
C LEU A 74 -18.38 12.32 5.34
N THR A 75 -18.06 11.04 5.17
CA THR A 75 -17.80 10.12 6.28
C THR A 75 -16.37 9.62 6.23
N LEU A 76 -15.65 9.60 7.35
CA LEU A 76 -14.38 8.90 7.51
C LEU A 76 -14.59 7.77 8.51
N ALA A 77 -14.52 6.51 8.05
CA ALA A 77 -14.70 5.34 8.90
C ALA A 77 -13.38 4.73 9.35
N LEU A 78 -13.22 4.45 10.63
CA LEU A 78 -12.07 3.73 11.17
C LEU A 78 -12.20 2.22 10.90
N GLU A 79 -11.18 1.62 10.26
CA GLU A 79 -11.18 0.19 9.92
C GLU A 79 -10.90 -0.71 11.12
N ASP A 80 -9.92 -0.35 11.95
CA ASP A 80 -9.52 -1.09 13.14
C ASP A 80 -9.62 -0.21 14.38
N SER A 81 -10.56 -0.55 15.26
CA SER A 81 -10.81 0.15 16.53
C SER A 81 -9.59 0.19 17.47
N SER A 82 -8.59 -0.68 17.29
CA SER A 82 -7.34 -0.62 18.05
C SER A 82 -6.54 0.67 17.81
N ASN A 83 -6.83 1.39 16.72
CA ASN A 83 -6.18 2.65 16.33
C ASN A 83 -7.03 3.89 16.65
N LEU A 84 -8.01 3.79 17.55
CA LEU A 84 -8.94 4.87 17.88
C LEU A 84 -8.25 6.14 18.38
N ASP A 85 -7.17 6.00 19.15
CA ASP A 85 -6.35 7.11 19.65
C ASP A 85 -5.72 7.92 18.51
N LYS A 86 -5.14 7.25 17.51
CA LYS A 86 -4.54 7.86 16.31
C LYS A 86 -5.62 8.48 15.45
N PHE A 87 -6.75 7.78 15.27
CA PHE A 87 -7.89 8.27 14.52
C PHE A 87 -8.42 9.59 15.11
N GLN A 88 -8.57 9.65 16.44
CA GLN A 88 -8.98 10.85 17.15
C GLN A 88 -8.02 12.02 16.91
N ALA A 89 -6.70 11.78 16.92
CA ALA A 89 -5.71 12.82 16.64
C ALA A 89 -5.84 13.38 15.21
N VAL A 90 -6.02 12.51 14.20
CA VAL A 90 -6.27 12.94 12.82
C VAL A 90 -7.57 13.74 12.72
N CYS A 91 -8.67 13.22 13.29
CA CYS A 91 -9.96 13.88 13.25
C CYS A 91 -9.92 15.28 13.88
N MET A 92 -9.25 15.43 15.03
CA MET A 92 -9.12 16.73 15.69
C MET A 92 -8.34 17.72 14.82
N ASN A 93 -7.24 17.27 14.19
CA ASN A 93 -6.47 18.10 13.29
C ASN A 93 -7.28 18.56 12.07
N LEU A 94 -8.10 17.67 11.49
CA LEU A 94 -9.02 18.03 10.41
C LEU A 94 -10.03 19.08 10.87
N ALA A 95 -10.63 18.91 12.05
CA ALA A 95 -11.59 19.86 12.60
C ALA A 95 -10.97 21.24 12.83
N GLU A 96 -9.80 21.32 13.47
CA GLU A 96 -9.09 22.57 13.73
C GLU A 96 -8.72 23.31 12.44
N ARG A 97 -8.26 22.59 11.41
CA ARG A 97 -7.77 23.18 10.15
C ARG A 97 -8.88 23.54 9.16
N THR A 98 -10.14 23.24 9.50
CA THR A 98 -11.31 23.53 8.68
C THR A 98 -12.31 24.46 9.36
N ILE A 99 -11.97 25.03 10.53
CA ILE A 99 -12.77 26.06 11.21
C ILE A 99 -13.05 27.22 10.25
N GLY A 100 -14.31 27.65 10.18
CA GLY A 100 -14.75 28.76 9.34
C GLY A 100 -14.90 28.44 7.85
N LEU A 101 -14.60 27.21 7.40
CA LEU A 101 -14.84 26.76 6.02
C LEU A 101 -16.21 26.10 5.89
N SER A 102 -16.82 26.18 4.70
CA SER A 102 -18.11 25.57 4.38
C SER A 102 -18.18 25.06 2.94
N GLY A 103 -19.20 24.24 2.63
CA GLY A 103 -19.49 23.76 1.28
C GLY A 103 -18.31 23.03 0.62
N GLU A 104 -18.16 23.21 -0.69
CA GLU A 104 -17.08 22.58 -1.46
C GLU A 104 -15.66 22.90 -0.95
N ILE A 105 -15.41 24.12 -0.43
CA ILE A 105 -14.08 24.52 0.09
C ILE A 105 -13.71 23.71 1.32
N PHE A 106 -14.67 23.49 2.23
CA PHE A 106 -14.48 22.65 3.41
C PHE A 106 -14.13 21.21 3.01
N VAL A 107 -14.84 20.65 2.02
CA VAL A 107 -14.61 19.29 1.53
C VAL A 107 -13.23 19.17 0.90
N LYS A 108 -12.88 20.07 -0.04
CA LYS A 108 -11.55 20.07 -0.70
C LYS A 108 -10.45 20.16 0.34
N ARG A 109 -10.56 21.09 1.30
CA ARG A 109 -9.56 21.25 2.35
C ARG A 109 -9.43 20.01 3.24
N THR A 110 -10.55 19.39 3.60
CA THR A 110 -10.56 18.15 4.39
C THR A 110 -9.81 17.04 3.68
N LEU A 111 -10.08 16.84 2.39
CA LEU A 111 -9.43 15.78 1.59
C LEU A 111 -7.95 16.06 1.34
N GLU A 112 -7.56 17.32 1.13
CA GLU A 112 -6.15 17.73 1.03
C GLU A 112 -5.38 17.38 2.31
N LEU A 113 -5.95 17.70 3.47
CA LEU A 113 -5.36 17.38 4.77
C LEU A 113 -5.28 15.86 4.97
N LEU A 114 -6.35 15.14 4.65
CA LEU A 114 -6.38 13.68 4.71
C LEU A 114 -5.33 13.04 3.79
N TYR A 115 -5.14 13.59 2.58
CA TYR A 115 -4.11 13.15 1.65
C TYR A 115 -2.69 13.44 2.18
N SER A 116 -2.49 14.60 2.80
CA SER A 116 -1.22 14.95 3.47
C SER A 116 -0.89 13.97 4.58
N TRP A 117 -1.88 13.65 5.44
CA TRP A 117 -1.76 12.62 6.46
C TRP A 117 -1.47 11.24 5.86
N ALA A 118 -2.15 10.86 4.78
CA ALA A 118 -1.87 9.61 4.09
C ALA A 118 -0.45 9.55 3.52
N LYS A 119 0.07 10.65 3.00
CA LYS A 119 1.46 10.72 2.52
C LYS A 119 2.48 10.64 3.67
N PHE A 120 2.16 11.22 4.82
CA PHE A 120 3.01 11.20 6.01
C PHE A 120 3.02 9.83 6.72
N ILE A 121 1.84 9.21 6.87
CA ILE A 121 1.64 7.96 7.62
C ILE A 121 2.00 6.73 6.79
N ARG A 122 1.82 6.78 5.46
CA ARG A 122 2.33 5.72 4.59
C ARG A 122 3.78 5.47 5.01
N PRO A 123 4.16 4.21 5.28
CA PRO A 123 5.57 3.87 5.32
C PRO A 123 6.17 4.59 4.13
N SER A 124 7.25 5.36 4.36
CA SER A 124 8.02 5.81 3.21
C SER A 124 8.13 4.60 2.31
N ARG A 125 7.86 4.74 1.01
CA ARG A 125 8.44 3.77 0.09
C ARG A 125 9.95 3.92 0.33
N SER A 126 10.50 3.25 1.34
CA SER A 126 11.81 2.69 1.17
C SER A 126 11.68 2.00 -0.17
N GLY A 127 12.52 2.38 -1.13
CA GLY A 127 12.68 1.53 -2.29
C GLY A 127 12.99 0.11 -1.84
N PHE A 128 13.17 -0.79 -2.79
CA PHE A 128 13.75 -2.08 -2.47
C PHE A 128 14.92 -1.90 -1.50
N SER A 129 14.89 -2.62 -0.38
CA SER A 129 16.11 -2.79 0.42
C SER A 129 17.19 -3.33 -0.52
N GLU A 130 18.46 -3.11 -0.18
CA GLU A 130 19.56 -3.58 -1.02
C GLU A 130 19.44 -5.09 -1.32
N SER A 131 18.97 -5.87 -0.34
CA SER A 131 18.73 -7.31 -0.51
C SER A 131 17.58 -7.60 -1.49
N GLU A 132 16.46 -6.89 -1.40
CA GLU A 132 15.34 -7.06 -2.33
C GLU A 132 15.72 -6.63 -3.74
N LEU A 133 16.52 -5.56 -3.88
CA LEU A 133 17.01 -5.09 -5.16
C LEU A 133 17.95 -6.11 -5.82
N VAL A 134 18.89 -6.66 -5.05
CA VAL A 134 19.80 -7.72 -5.51
C VAL A 134 19.04 -8.99 -5.88
N GLY A 135 18.02 -9.36 -5.11
CA GLY A 135 17.13 -10.49 -5.43
C GLY A 135 16.39 -10.28 -6.75
N LEU A 136 15.70 -9.15 -6.90
CA LEU A 136 14.96 -8.83 -8.12
C LEU A 136 15.87 -8.73 -9.35
N LEU A 137 17.04 -8.10 -9.22
CA LEU A 137 18.03 -8.04 -10.30
C LEU A 137 18.47 -9.42 -10.76
N ALA A 138 18.64 -10.36 -9.82
CA ALA A 138 19.03 -11.73 -10.11
C ALA A 138 17.91 -12.50 -10.82
N GLU A 139 16.67 -12.39 -10.35
CA GLU A 139 15.50 -12.99 -11.00
C GLU A 139 15.34 -12.49 -12.43
N LEU A 140 15.41 -11.17 -12.65
CA LEU A 140 15.32 -10.56 -13.97
C LEU A 140 16.48 -10.96 -14.89
N TYR A 141 17.69 -11.08 -14.34
CA TYR A 141 18.83 -11.57 -15.09
C TYR A 141 18.61 -13.01 -15.56
N ILE A 142 18.06 -13.88 -14.72
CA ILE A 142 17.73 -15.28 -15.09
C ILE A 142 16.59 -15.31 -16.11
N LEU A 143 15.52 -14.54 -15.89
CA LEU A 143 14.42 -14.41 -16.84
C LEU A 143 14.96 -14.06 -18.23
N LYS A 144 15.77 -13.00 -18.33
CA LYS A 144 16.24 -12.48 -19.61
C LYS A 144 17.27 -13.38 -20.29
N ASN A 145 18.26 -13.89 -19.56
CA ASN A 145 19.40 -14.57 -20.20
C ASN A 145 19.21 -16.08 -20.32
N TYR A 146 18.29 -16.68 -19.57
CA TYR A 146 18.09 -18.14 -19.55
C TYR A 146 16.65 -18.54 -19.88
N MET A 147 15.66 -17.96 -19.22
CA MET A 147 14.27 -18.39 -19.41
C MET A 147 13.75 -17.97 -20.78
N LEU A 148 13.90 -16.68 -21.14
CA LEU A 148 13.46 -16.15 -22.43
C LEU A 148 14.04 -16.93 -23.63
N PRO A 149 15.36 -17.18 -23.72
CA PRO A 149 15.93 -17.99 -24.81
C PRO A 149 15.47 -19.46 -24.80
N ALA A 150 15.21 -20.04 -23.64
CA ALA A 150 14.87 -21.47 -23.52
C ALA A 150 13.39 -21.77 -23.76
N LEU A 151 12.49 -20.90 -23.32
CA LEU A 151 11.04 -21.15 -23.27
C LEU A 151 10.24 -20.19 -24.16
N GLY A 152 10.86 -19.11 -24.63
CA GLY A 152 10.19 -18.02 -25.32
C GLY A 152 9.43 -17.08 -24.38
N PRO A 153 8.94 -15.94 -24.89
CA PRO A 153 8.43 -14.84 -24.07
C PRO A 153 7.25 -15.21 -23.16
N ASP A 154 6.20 -15.80 -23.73
CA ASP A 154 4.94 -16.05 -23.01
C ASP A 154 5.11 -17.02 -21.85
N LEU A 155 5.80 -18.14 -22.08
CA LEU A 155 5.97 -19.17 -21.07
C LEU A 155 6.95 -18.72 -19.99
N SER A 156 8.00 -17.97 -20.36
CA SER A 156 8.98 -17.44 -19.40
C SER A 156 8.34 -16.53 -18.38
N VAL A 157 7.52 -15.57 -18.82
CA VAL A 157 6.82 -14.65 -17.92
C VAL A 157 5.81 -15.38 -17.05
N LYS A 158 5.01 -16.29 -17.62
CA LYS A 158 4.04 -17.07 -16.85
C LYS A 158 4.68 -18.00 -15.82
N SER A 159 5.90 -18.47 -16.10
CA SER A 159 6.64 -19.32 -15.16
C SER A 159 7.27 -18.55 -14.01
N TRP A 160 7.46 -17.23 -14.15
CA TRP A 160 8.08 -16.37 -13.13
C TRP A 160 7.04 -15.95 -12.08
N ILE A 161 7.00 -16.68 -10.97
CA ILE A 161 6.01 -16.49 -9.89
C ILE A 161 6.63 -15.95 -8.60
N GLY A 162 7.95 -15.78 -8.55
CA GLY A 162 8.68 -15.18 -7.42
C GLY A 162 8.11 -13.83 -6.94
N PRO A 163 7.77 -12.87 -7.84
CA PRO A 163 7.18 -11.59 -7.45
C PRO A 163 5.82 -11.69 -6.76
N GLU A 164 5.12 -12.82 -6.89
CA GLU A 164 3.84 -13.09 -6.24
C GLU A 164 4.02 -13.66 -4.81
N GLY A 165 5.25 -13.79 -4.34
CA GLY A 165 5.58 -14.36 -3.01
C GLY A 165 5.55 -15.89 -2.98
N ALA A 166 5.71 -16.53 -4.15
CA ALA A 166 5.81 -17.97 -4.26
C ALA A 166 7.04 -18.53 -3.52
N LYS A 167 7.05 -19.85 -3.29
CA LYS A 167 8.16 -20.54 -2.62
C LYS A 167 9.33 -20.87 -3.56
N GLN A 168 9.10 -20.82 -4.87
CA GLN A 168 10.12 -20.90 -5.91
C GLN A 168 9.95 -19.70 -6.83
N ASP A 169 11.05 -19.23 -7.41
CA ASP A 169 11.01 -18.07 -8.29
C ASP A 169 10.45 -18.40 -9.68
N PHE A 170 10.80 -19.58 -10.21
CA PHE A 170 10.27 -20.09 -11.47
C PHE A 170 9.70 -21.49 -11.33
N VAL A 171 8.53 -21.71 -11.93
CA VAL A 171 7.91 -23.04 -12.02
C VAL A 171 7.43 -23.29 -13.44
N VAL A 172 7.94 -24.36 -14.05
CA VAL A 172 7.48 -24.92 -15.31
C VAL A 172 7.14 -26.40 -15.11
N GLU A 173 6.43 -27.01 -16.06
CA GLU A 173 5.86 -28.35 -15.89
C GLU A 173 6.86 -29.40 -15.37
N ASN A 174 8.10 -29.39 -15.84
CA ASN A 174 9.11 -30.41 -15.55
C ASN A 174 10.24 -29.95 -14.60
N PHE A 175 10.31 -28.66 -14.23
CA PHE A 175 11.29 -28.18 -13.28
C PHE A 175 10.89 -26.87 -12.59
N ALA A 176 11.47 -26.62 -11.43
CA ALA A 176 11.40 -25.35 -10.72
C ALA A 176 12.81 -24.79 -10.50
N LEU A 177 12.92 -23.46 -10.42
CA LEU A 177 14.14 -22.75 -10.06
C LEU A 177 13.92 -21.93 -8.78
N GLU A 178 14.86 -22.05 -7.86
CA GLU A 178 15.01 -21.16 -6.72
C GLU A 178 16.31 -20.37 -6.90
N ILE A 179 16.24 -19.05 -6.90
CA ILE A 179 17.36 -18.14 -7.16
C ILE A 179 17.83 -17.54 -5.83
N LYS A 180 19.13 -17.57 -5.62
CA LYS A 180 19.79 -16.97 -4.45
C LYS A 180 20.93 -16.09 -4.90
N ALA A 181 20.74 -14.80 -4.71
CA ALA A 181 21.73 -13.79 -5.01
C ALA A 181 22.41 -13.27 -3.75
N HIS A 182 23.68 -12.96 -3.88
CA HIS A 182 24.48 -12.34 -2.83
C HIS A 182 25.49 -11.40 -3.46
N ARG A 183 26.04 -10.48 -2.66
CA ARG A 183 27.16 -9.66 -3.12
C ARG A 183 28.41 -10.52 -3.25
N SER A 184 29.12 -10.43 -4.37
CA SER A 184 30.40 -11.17 -4.51
C SER A 184 31.41 -10.64 -3.49
N GLY A 185 32.24 -11.53 -2.95
CA GLY A 185 33.17 -11.21 -1.85
C GLY A 185 32.66 -11.55 -0.44
N TYR A 186 31.39 -11.95 -0.31
CA TYR A 186 30.86 -12.55 0.93
C TYR A 186 31.04 -14.07 0.92
N SER A 187 30.90 -14.72 2.08
CA SER A 187 31.12 -16.16 2.25
C SER A 187 30.32 -17.00 1.24
N ASP A 188 30.88 -18.13 0.78
CA ASP A 188 30.28 -19.05 -0.21
C ASP A 188 29.04 -19.82 0.30
N LYS A 189 28.30 -19.25 1.26
CA LYS A 189 27.10 -19.84 1.85
C LYS A 189 25.85 -19.35 1.13
N VAL A 190 24.88 -20.23 0.98
CA VAL A 190 23.53 -19.90 0.51
C VAL A 190 22.58 -20.02 1.70
N THR A 191 21.81 -18.96 1.96
CA THR A 191 20.77 -18.99 2.99
C THR A 191 19.44 -19.34 2.34
N ILE A 192 18.78 -20.36 2.89
CA ILE A 192 17.41 -20.75 2.56
C ILE A 192 16.54 -20.31 3.73
N SER A 193 15.55 -19.46 3.47
CA SER A 193 14.71 -18.89 4.52
C SER A 193 13.59 -19.82 4.98
N SER A 194 13.24 -20.83 4.17
CA SER A 194 12.18 -21.78 4.48
C SER A 194 12.41 -23.12 3.78
N VAL A 195 12.02 -24.23 4.42
CA VAL A 195 12.19 -25.59 3.86
C VAL A 195 11.37 -25.78 2.59
N GLU A 196 10.26 -25.05 2.48
CA GLU A 196 9.37 -25.07 1.32
C GLU A 196 10.07 -24.64 0.03
N GLN A 197 11.09 -23.77 0.12
CA GLN A 197 11.92 -23.40 -1.04
C GLN A 197 12.70 -24.58 -1.62
N LEU A 198 13.03 -25.58 -0.78
CA LEU A 198 13.70 -26.81 -1.18
C LEU A 198 12.74 -27.96 -1.43
N SER A 199 11.43 -27.73 -1.29
CA SER A 199 10.40 -28.74 -1.48
C SER A 199 9.88 -28.63 -2.92
N PRO A 200 10.33 -29.52 -3.83
CA PRO A 200 10.02 -29.39 -5.25
C PRO A 200 8.51 -29.55 -5.47
N GLN A 201 7.91 -28.61 -6.22
CA GLN A 201 6.54 -28.72 -6.73
C GLN A 201 6.46 -29.48 -8.05
N THR A 202 7.61 -29.84 -8.61
CA THR A 202 7.82 -30.46 -9.93
C THR A 202 8.80 -31.61 -9.81
N ASP A 203 9.08 -32.33 -10.89
CA ASP A 203 10.02 -33.46 -10.88
C ASP A 203 11.45 -33.06 -10.50
N LYS A 204 11.83 -31.80 -10.74
CA LYS A 204 13.20 -31.31 -10.55
C LYS A 204 13.20 -29.91 -9.96
N LEU A 205 14.01 -29.69 -8.93
CA LEU A 205 14.31 -28.35 -8.42
C LEU A 205 15.78 -28.04 -8.62
N PHE A 206 16.06 -26.87 -9.19
CA PHE A 206 17.42 -26.35 -9.31
C PHE A 206 17.58 -25.12 -8.44
N LEU A 207 18.67 -25.09 -7.67
CA LEU A 207 19.10 -23.92 -6.91
C LEU A 207 20.12 -23.14 -7.73
N VAL A 208 19.79 -21.91 -8.11
CA VAL A 208 20.66 -21.03 -8.89
C VAL A 208 21.29 -20.02 -7.95
N LYS A 209 22.62 -20.04 -7.85
CA LYS A 209 23.38 -19.08 -7.04
C LYS A 209 24.01 -18.01 -7.93
N LEU A 210 23.72 -16.74 -7.65
CA LEU A 210 24.30 -15.60 -8.35
C LEU A 210 25.14 -14.73 -7.40
N GLY A 211 26.36 -14.40 -7.84
CA GLY A 211 27.22 -13.40 -7.19
C GLY A 211 27.15 -12.09 -7.97
N ILE A 212 26.64 -11.03 -7.34
CA ILE A 212 26.45 -9.71 -7.96
C ILE A 212 27.42 -8.72 -7.31
N SER A 213 28.11 -7.90 -8.10
CA SER A 213 28.97 -6.83 -7.57
C SER A 213 28.63 -5.52 -8.25
N PRO A 214 28.67 -4.38 -7.51
CA PRO A 214 28.57 -3.09 -8.17
C PRO A 214 29.71 -2.94 -9.17
N SER A 215 29.40 -2.30 -10.30
CA SER A 215 30.38 -1.95 -11.31
C SER A 215 30.13 -0.53 -11.78
N GLU A 216 31.20 0.22 -12.05
CA GLU A 216 31.14 1.51 -12.75
C GLU A 216 31.23 1.33 -14.28
N SER A 217 31.40 0.09 -14.76
CA SER A 217 31.45 -0.21 -16.20
C SER A 217 30.05 -0.16 -16.83
N ASN A 218 29.96 0.31 -18.07
CA ASN A 218 28.74 0.22 -18.88
C ASN A 218 28.40 -1.22 -19.32
N GLU A 219 29.23 -2.21 -19.00
CA GLU A 219 28.99 -3.65 -19.28
C GLU A 219 28.15 -4.33 -18.18
N GLY A 220 27.84 -3.62 -17.09
CA GLY A 220 26.96 -4.12 -16.04
C GLY A 220 25.49 -4.10 -16.44
N PHE A 221 24.63 -4.54 -15.52
CA PHE A 221 23.17 -4.48 -15.69
C PHE A 221 22.51 -3.71 -14.55
N SER A 222 21.45 -3.00 -14.88
CA SER A 222 20.56 -2.32 -13.94
C SER A 222 19.12 -2.77 -14.19
N LEU A 223 18.21 -2.43 -13.27
CA LEU A 223 16.77 -2.68 -13.50
C LEU A 223 16.31 -2.02 -14.81
N GLU A 224 16.73 -0.78 -15.04
CA GLU A 224 16.37 -0.02 -16.24
C GLU A 224 16.93 -0.65 -17.52
N SER A 225 18.17 -1.15 -17.49
CA SER A 225 18.76 -1.79 -18.67
C SER A 225 18.06 -3.12 -18.99
N LEU A 226 17.79 -3.94 -17.97
CA LEU A 226 17.09 -5.22 -18.11
C LEU A 226 15.66 -5.02 -18.61
N GLU A 227 14.92 -4.05 -18.06
CA GLU A 227 13.59 -3.68 -18.52
C GLU A 227 13.61 -3.31 -20.02
N LYS A 228 14.47 -2.37 -20.42
CA LYS A 228 14.57 -1.92 -21.81
C LYS A 228 14.95 -3.03 -22.77
N GLU A 229 15.82 -3.95 -22.36
CA GLU A 229 16.21 -5.11 -23.17
C GLU A 229 15.04 -6.08 -23.35
N MET A 230 14.40 -6.49 -22.25
CA MET A 230 13.29 -7.43 -22.28
C MET A 230 12.09 -6.88 -23.07
N MET A 231 11.77 -5.59 -22.92
CA MET A 231 10.66 -4.95 -23.67
C MET A 231 10.84 -5.03 -25.19
N LYS A 232 12.08 -5.14 -25.70
CA LYS A 232 12.34 -5.37 -27.14
C LYS A 232 12.00 -6.79 -27.57
N GLU A 233 12.18 -7.76 -26.67
CA GLU A 233 11.88 -9.17 -26.94
C GLU A 233 10.38 -9.46 -26.87
N PHE A 234 9.64 -8.74 -26.02
CA PHE A 234 8.20 -8.96 -25.82
C PHE A 234 7.26 -8.41 -26.90
N LYS A 235 7.76 -7.69 -27.92
CA LYS A 235 7.00 -7.09 -29.05
C LYS A 235 5.47 -7.09 -28.87
N ILE A 236 4.98 -6.15 -28.06
CA ILE A 236 3.62 -5.63 -28.15
C ILE A 236 3.65 -4.45 -29.11
#